data_AF-A0A2K4FZE6-F1
#
_entry.id   AF-A0A2K4FZE6-F1
#
_cell.length_a   1.000
_cell.length_b   1.000
_cell.length_c   1.000
_cell.angle_alpha   90.00
_cell.angle_beta   90.00
_cell.angle_gamma   90.00
#
_symmetry.space_group_name_H-M   'P 1'
#
loop_
_entity.id
_entity.type
_entity.pdbx_description
1 polymer ?
#
loop_
_entity_poly.entity_id
_entity_poly.type
_entity_poly.pdbx_seq_one_letter_code
_entity_poly.pdbx_strand_id
1 'polypeptide(L)'
;VSPRAPELARVRYGGQGERTLLVCSWFAYEGDAPNPVMANIPRLFTTPLRSRPAGPWIEQSVHFVLGDAASHTPGSEMVAAKVAEVLFTEVLRGYIESMPANNPGWLAGLRDPHVSRCLALMHAEP
;
A
#
# COMPACT_ATOMS: atom_id res chain seq x y z
N VAL A 1 -13.20 -3.84 17.99
CA VAL A 1 -14.01 -4.68 17.09
C VAL A 1 -13.03 -5.40 16.18
N SER A 2 -12.80 -6.69 16.34
CA SER A 2 -11.93 -7.44 15.42
C SER A 2 -12.60 -7.45 14.04
N PRO A 3 -11.99 -6.84 13.01
CA PRO A 3 -12.61 -6.78 11.70
C PRO A 3 -12.63 -8.20 11.11
N ARG A 4 -13.82 -8.79 11.00
CA ARG A 4 -13.99 -10.01 10.18
C ARG A 4 -13.78 -9.61 8.73
N ALA A 5 -12.89 -10.31 8.02
CA ALA A 5 -12.76 -10.16 6.59
C ALA A 5 -14.15 -10.42 5.95
N PRO A 6 -14.69 -9.48 5.15
CA PRO A 6 -15.98 -9.69 4.50
C PRO A 6 -15.89 -10.89 3.56
N GLU A 7 -16.98 -11.66 3.46
CA GLU A 7 -17.13 -12.68 2.42
C GLU A 7 -16.86 -12.02 1.06
N LEU A 8 -16.03 -12.66 0.22
CA LEU A 8 -15.63 -12.13 -1.08
C LEU A 8 -16.87 -11.86 -1.96
N ALA A 9 -17.35 -10.62 -1.97
CA ALA A 9 -18.49 -10.22 -2.77
C ALA A 9 -18.08 -10.15 -4.25
N ARG A 10 -18.64 -11.03 -5.08
CA ARG A 10 -18.42 -10.99 -6.53
C ARG A 10 -19.28 -9.87 -7.14
N VAL A 11 -18.65 -8.74 -7.42
CA VAL A 11 -19.27 -7.68 -8.23
C VAL A 11 -19.04 -8.00 -9.71
N ARG A 12 -20.12 -8.09 -10.50
CA ARG A 12 -20.04 -8.13 -11.97
C ARG A 12 -20.35 -6.73 -12.50
N TYR A 13 -19.34 -6.07 -13.03
CA TYR A 13 -19.44 -4.72 -13.58
C TYR A 13 -18.55 -4.62 -14.83
N GLY A 14 -19.12 -4.26 -15.98
CA GLY A 14 -18.42 -4.22 -17.28
C GLY A 14 -18.68 -5.43 -18.22
N GLY A 15 -18.14 -5.34 -19.45
CA GLY A 15 -18.45 -6.17 -20.64
C GLY A 15 -17.68 -7.52 -20.81
N GLN A 16 -17.12 -7.78 -22.00
CA GLN A 16 -16.46 -9.05 -22.41
C GLN A 16 -14.91 -9.02 -22.33
N GLY A 17 -14.34 -8.14 -21.51
CA GLY A 17 -12.88 -8.02 -21.33
C GLY A 17 -12.30 -9.10 -20.41
N GLU A 18 -10.99 -9.07 -20.21
CA GLU A 18 -10.31 -9.97 -19.28
C GLU A 18 -10.81 -9.76 -17.83
N ARG A 19 -10.86 -10.87 -17.07
CA ARG A 19 -11.28 -10.85 -15.68
C ARG A 19 -10.34 -9.98 -14.85
N THR A 20 -10.89 -8.98 -14.17
CA THR A 20 -10.16 -8.17 -13.18
C THR A 20 -10.51 -8.63 -11.76
N LEU A 21 -9.49 -8.86 -10.94
CA LEU A 21 -9.64 -9.12 -9.51
C LEU A 21 -9.34 -7.83 -8.73
N LEU A 22 -10.29 -7.41 -7.89
CA LEU A 22 -10.12 -6.28 -6.99
C LEU A 22 -9.85 -6.79 -5.58
N VAL A 23 -8.74 -6.33 -4.99
CA VAL A 23 -8.37 -6.61 -3.60
C VAL A 23 -8.33 -5.27 -2.87
N CYS A 24 -9.04 -5.17 -1.75
CA CYS A 24 -9.11 -3.95 -0.96
C CYS A 24 -8.64 -4.23 0.46
N SER A 25 -7.87 -3.30 1.00
CA SER A 25 -7.49 -3.27 2.41
C SER A 25 -7.60 -1.83 2.90
N TRP A 26 -7.51 -1.64 4.21
CA TRP A 26 -7.50 -0.34 4.86
C TRP A 26 -6.36 -0.26 5.87
N PHE A 27 -5.88 0.96 6.11
CA PHE A 27 -4.84 1.25 7.09
C PHE A 27 -5.32 2.40 7.96
N ALA A 28 -4.97 2.33 9.24
CA ALA A 28 -5.00 3.46 10.14
C ALA A 28 -3.59 3.66 10.69
N TYR A 29 -3.26 4.91 11.01
CA TYR A 29 -2.07 5.23 11.79
C TYR A 29 -2.50 5.51 13.23
N GLU A 30 -1.61 5.23 14.17
CA GLU A 30 -1.80 5.52 15.59
C GLU A 30 -1.16 6.87 15.94
N GLY A 31 -1.80 7.63 16.82
CA GLY A 31 -1.33 8.94 17.29
C GLY A 31 -2.29 10.09 17.04
N ASP A 32 -2.19 11.12 17.89
CA ASP A 32 -3.10 12.29 17.88
C ASP A 32 -2.64 13.41 16.93
N ALA A 33 -1.39 13.34 16.44
CA ALA A 33 -0.83 14.33 15.53
C ALA A 33 -1.16 13.98 14.05
N PRO A 34 -1.35 14.99 13.18
CA PRO A 34 -1.56 14.75 11.76
C PRO A 34 -0.37 14.01 11.16
N ASN A 35 -0.58 12.81 10.61
CA ASN A 35 0.47 12.10 9.90
C ASN A 35 0.84 12.89 8.62
N PRO A 36 2.09 13.35 8.48
CA PRO A 36 2.45 14.25 7.39
C PRO A 36 2.46 13.57 6.03
N VAL A 37 2.67 12.24 5.97
CA VAL A 37 2.47 11.47 4.72
C VAL A 37 0.99 11.52 4.33
N MET A 38 0.10 11.18 5.26
CA MET A 38 -1.35 11.12 4.99
C MET A 38 -1.94 12.49 4.64
N ALA A 39 -1.41 13.57 5.22
CA ALA A 39 -1.83 14.93 4.92
C ALA A 39 -1.40 15.41 3.52
N ASN A 40 -0.43 14.77 2.88
CA ASN A 40 0.18 15.24 1.63
C ASN A 40 0.02 14.27 0.44
N ILE A 41 -0.56 13.09 0.65
CA ILE A 41 -0.98 12.21 -0.46
C ILE A 41 -2.33 12.68 -1.04
N PRO A 42 -2.56 12.53 -2.35
CA PRO A 42 -3.86 12.81 -2.94
C PRO A 42 -4.91 11.78 -2.48
N ARG A 43 -6.19 12.14 -2.62
CA ARG A 43 -7.31 11.23 -2.29
C ARG A 43 -7.27 9.90 -3.05
N LEU A 44 -6.65 9.89 -4.21
CA LEU A 44 -6.44 8.70 -5.03
C LEU A 44 -5.11 8.84 -5.78
N PHE A 45 -4.31 7.78 -5.73
CA PHE A 45 -3.11 7.62 -6.55
C PHE A 45 -2.95 6.15 -6.91
N THR A 46 -2.18 5.89 -7.96
CA THR A 46 -2.01 4.55 -8.52
C THR A 46 -0.56 4.32 -8.88
N THR A 47 -0.10 3.09 -8.65
CA THR A 47 1.24 2.65 -9.03
C THR A 47 1.14 1.36 -9.82
N PRO A 48 1.69 1.29 -11.05
CA PRO A 48 1.73 0.06 -11.83
C PRO A 48 2.73 -0.92 -11.22
N LEU A 49 2.30 -1.78 -10.29
CA LEU A 49 3.19 -2.66 -9.53
C LEU A 49 4.01 -3.61 -10.41
N ARG A 50 3.44 -4.10 -11.53
CA ARG A 50 4.14 -4.99 -12.47
C ARG A 50 5.38 -4.37 -13.11
N SER A 51 5.47 -3.04 -13.17
CA SER A 51 6.66 -2.35 -13.69
C SER A 51 7.70 -2.07 -12.61
N ARG A 52 7.47 -2.48 -11.36
CA ARG A 52 8.40 -2.32 -10.25
C ARG A 52 9.21 -3.60 -10.04
N PRO A 53 10.45 -3.52 -9.54
CA PRO A 53 11.23 -4.69 -9.17
C PRO A 53 10.51 -5.64 -8.19
N ALA A 54 9.74 -5.08 -7.25
CA ALA A 54 8.97 -5.85 -6.26
C ALA A 54 7.66 -6.44 -6.81
N GLY A 55 7.25 -6.06 -8.03
CA GLY A 55 5.94 -6.40 -8.60
C GLY A 55 5.58 -7.89 -8.58
N PRO A 56 6.43 -8.76 -9.15
CA PRO A 56 6.15 -10.20 -9.18
C PRO A 56 5.98 -10.82 -7.78
N TRP A 57 6.80 -10.40 -6.81
CA TRP A 57 6.73 -10.89 -5.44
C TRP A 57 5.45 -10.43 -4.72
N ILE A 58 5.04 -9.17 -4.90
CA ILE A 58 3.79 -8.65 -4.33
C ILE A 58 2.59 -9.39 -4.88
N GLU A 59 2.54 -9.60 -6.21
CA GLU A 59 1.46 -10.32 -6.86
C GLU A 59 1.31 -11.75 -6.32
N GLN A 60 2.42 -12.49 -6.23
CA GLN A 60 2.44 -13.83 -5.66
C GLN A 60 1.98 -13.83 -4.18
N SER A 61 2.41 -12.84 -3.40
CA SER A 61 2.04 -12.70 -1.99
C SER A 61 0.54 -12.42 -1.80
N VAL A 62 -0.05 -11.58 -2.66
CA VAL A 62 -1.50 -11.32 -2.66
C VAL A 62 -2.26 -12.60 -3.02
N HIS A 63 -1.83 -13.33 -4.06
CA HIS A 63 -2.46 -14.61 -4.41
C HIS A 63 -2.37 -15.64 -3.28
N PHE A 64 -1.23 -15.71 -2.61
CA PHE A 64 -1.05 -16.58 -1.45
C PHE A 64 -2.03 -16.23 -0.32
N VAL A 65 -2.10 -14.95 0.07
CA VAL A 65 -3.00 -14.49 1.13
C VAL A 65 -4.46 -14.73 0.78
N LEU A 66 -4.86 -14.51 -0.48
CA LEU A 66 -6.24 -14.78 -0.91
C LEU A 66 -6.60 -16.27 -0.87
N GLY A 67 -5.62 -17.15 -1.14
CA GLY A 67 -5.79 -18.59 -1.00
C GLY A 67 -5.90 -19.01 0.46
N ASP A 68 -5.03 -18.48 1.32
CA ASP A 68 -4.98 -18.82 2.75
C ASP A 68 -6.14 -18.23 3.56
N ALA A 69 -6.64 -17.04 3.18
CA ALA A 69 -7.83 -16.44 3.76
C ALA A 69 -9.07 -17.35 3.60
N ALA A 70 -9.11 -18.18 2.56
CA ALA A 70 -10.18 -19.16 2.38
C ALA A 70 -10.04 -20.39 3.30
N SER A 71 -8.83 -20.68 3.82
CA SER A 71 -8.57 -21.82 4.70
C SER A 71 -8.62 -21.48 6.21
N HIS A 72 -8.79 -20.21 6.58
CA HIS A 72 -8.90 -19.75 7.98
C HIS A 72 -7.81 -20.32 8.91
N THR A 73 -6.58 -20.43 8.40
CA THR A 73 -5.47 -21.00 9.17
C THR A 73 -5.06 -20.04 10.30
N PRO A 74 -4.57 -20.56 11.45
CA PRO A 74 -4.03 -19.70 12.50
C PRO A 74 -2.90 -18.81 11.96
N GLY A 75 -3.03 -17.49 12.14
CA GLY A 75 -2.04 -16.50 11.67
C GLY A 75 -2.28 -15.92 10.27
N SER A 76 -3.25 -16.45 9.52
CA SER A 76 -3.63 -15.95 8.18
C SER A 76 -3.90 -14.43 8.16
N GLU A 77 -4.64 -13.92 9.15
CA GLU A 77 -4.93 -12.48 9.28
C GLU A 77 -3.67 -11.63 9.48
N MET A 78 -2.70 -12.11 10.27
CA MET A 78 -1.42 -11.41 10.50
C MET A 78 -0.58 -11.38 9.22
N VAL A 79 -0.49 -12.51 8.51
CA VAL A 79 0.21 -12.58 7.23
C VAL A 79 -0.44 -11.64 6.21
N ALA A 80 -1.77 -11.62 6.14
CA ALA A 80 -2.52 -10.71 5.28
C ALA A 80 -2.21 -9.24 5.59
N ALA A 81 -2.20 -8.87 6.88
CA ALA A 81 -1.86 -7.52 7.32
C ALA A 81 -0.43 -7.13 6.90
N LYS A 82 0.56 -8.03 7.07
CA LYS A 82 1.94 -7.77 6.65
C LYS A 82 2.11 -7.63 5.14
N VAL A 83 1.43 -8.48 4.36
CA VAL A 83 1.42 -8.32 2.90
C VAL A 83 0.78 -6.98 2.50
N ALA A 84 -0.30 -6.58 3.17
CA ALA A 84 -0.94 -5.29 2.94
C ALA A 84 0.00 -4.12 3.27
N GLU A 85 0.70 -4.14 4.40
CA GLU A 85 1.69 -3.11 4.78
C GLU A 85 2.78 -2.92 3.70
N VAL A 86 3.32 -4.02 3.18
CA VAL A 86 4.33 -3.95 2.12
C VAL A 86 3.73 -3.45 0.81
N LEU A 87 2.52 -3.90 0.46
CA LEU A 87 1.79 -3.41 -0.71
C LEU A 87 1.59 -1.89 -0.64
N PHE A 88 1.13 -1.36 0.48
CA PHE A 88 0.94 0.07 0.69
C PHE A 88 2.26 0.83 0.52
N THR A 89 3.33 0.35 1.16
CA THR A 89 4.67 0.95 1.07
C THR A 89 5.16 1.01 -0.37
N GLU A 90 4.98 -0.06 -1.14
CA GLU A 90 5.42 -0.12 -2.54
C GLU A 90 4.58 0.75 -3.47
N VAL A 91 3.26 0.83 -3.23
CA VAL A 91 2.38 1.73 -3.98
C VAL A 91 2.73 3.19 -3.69
N LEU A 92 2.94 3.56 -2.42
CA LEU A 92 3.34 4.90 -2.02
C LEU A 92 4.71 5.28 -2.59
N ARG A 93 5.69 4.38 -2.49
CA ARG A 93 7.03 4.59 -3.05
C ARG A 93 6.99 4.83 -4.55
N GLY A 94 6.24 4.00 -5.29
CA GLY A 94 6.09 4.19 -6.73
C GLY A 94 5.37 5.48 -7.11
N TYR A 95 4.42 5.92 -6.29
CA TYR A 95 3.77 7.20 -6.51
C TYR A 95 4.75 8.36 -6.33
N ILE A 96 5.52 8.37 -5.24
CA ILE A 96 6.55 9.38 -4.96
C ILE A 96 7.59 9.40 -6.10
N GLU A 97 8.09 8.24 -6.53
CA GLU A 97 9.06 8.12 -7.64
C GLU A 97 8.50 8.65 -8.97
N SER A 98 7.19 8.47 -9.22
CA SER A 98 6.52 8.92 -10.44
C SER A 98 6.24 10.43 -10.52
N MET A 99 6.39 11.15 -9.40
CA MET A 99 6.12 12.59 -9.38
C MET A 99 7.04 13.36 -10.35
N PRO A 100 6.57 14.47 -10.94
CA PRO A 100 7.45 15.39 -11.65
C PRO A 100 8.60 15.88 -10.75
N ALA A 101 9.80 16.05 -11.31
CA ALA A 101 10.97 16.52 -10.56
C ALA A 101 10.76 17.90 -9.91
N ASN A 102 9.97 18.75 -10.57
CA ASN A 102 9.65 20.09 -10.09
C ASN A 102 8.34 20.15 -9.29
N ASN A 103 7.83 19.02 -8.78
CA ASN A 103 6.62 19.02 -7.95
C ASN A 103 6.98 19.48 -6.52
N PRO A 104 6.61 20.70 -6.09
CA PRO A 104 6.91 21.16 -4.74
C PRO A 104 5.99 20.46 -3.71
N GLY A 105 6.42 20.40 -2.45
CA GLY A 105 5.60 19.93 -1.34
C GLY A 105 6.30 18.92 -0.45
N TRP A 106 5.60 18.48 0.60
CA TRP A 106 6.19 17.64 1.64
C TRP A 106 6.77 16.31 1.10
N LEU A 107 6.06 15.67 0.16
CA LEU A 107 6.51 14.42 -0.47
C LEU A 107 7.74 14.60 -1.37
N ALA A 108 8.02 15.81 -1.84
CA ALA A 108 9.23 16.09 -2.63
C ALA A 108 10.50 15.93 -1.77
N GLY A 109 10.43 16.28 -0.48
CA GLY A 109 11.52 16.10 0.48
C GLY A 109 11.91 14.63 0.67
N LEU A 110 10.98 13.70 0.46
CA LEU A 110 11.28 12.26 0.51
C LEU A 110 12.08 11.75 -0.70
N ARG A 111 12.10 12.50 -1.81
CA ARG A 111 12.92 12.18 -2.99
C ARG A 111 14.31 12.79 -2.94
N ASP A 112 14.45 13.91 -2.23
CA ASP A 112 15.73 14.57 -2.08
C ASP A 112 16.64 13.70 -1.17
N PRO A 113 17.83 13.30 -1.63
CA PRO A 113 18.70 12.39 -0.89
C PRO A 113 19.24 12.98 0.42
N HIS A 114 19.33 14.31 0.52
CA HIS A 114 19.78 14.98 1.74
C HIS A 114 18.62 15.16 2.72
N VAL A 115 17.48 15.65 2.25
CA VAL A 115 16.29 15.87 3.09
C VAL A 115 15.75 14.55 3.63
N SER A 116 15.60 13.53 2.78
CA SER A 116 15.14 12.20 3.19
C SER A 116 16.03 11.58 4.27
N ARG A 117 17.36 11.74 4.15
CA ARG A 117 18.31 11.27 5.15
C ARG A 117 18.17 12.03 6.47
N CYS A 118 18.03 13.35 6.43
CA CYS A 118 17.79 14.15 7.63
C CYS A 118 16.49 13.73 8.33
N LEU A 119 15.40 13.56 7.57
CA LEU A 119 14.13 13.08 8.10
C LEU A 119 14.28 11.69 8.73
N ALA A 120 14.98 10.77 8.07
CA ALA A 120 15.22 9.43 8.62
C ALA A 120 15.99 9.47 9.95
N LEU A 121 16.98 10.36 10.08
CA LEU A 121 17.72 10.56 11.34
C LEU A 121 16.85 11.17 12.44
N MET A 122 15.99 12.15 12.11
CA MET A 122 15.06 12.74 13.08
C MET A 122 14.03 11.74 13.60
N HIS A 123 13.64 10.77 12.78
CA HIS A 123 12.65 9.75 13.13
C HIS A 123 13.24 8.44 13.69
N ALA A 124 14.56 8.32 13.80
CA ALA A 124 15.19 7.08 14.28
C ALA A 124 14.88 6.78 15.75
N GLU A 125 14.67 7.82 16.56
CA GLU A 125 14.32 7.74 17.98
C GLU A 125 13.21 8.79 18.28
N PRO A 126 11.93 8.47 17.99
CA PRO A 126 10.80 9.40 18.12
C PRO A 126 10.43 9.79 19.55
#